data_AF-E1QVN6-F1
#
_entry.id   AF-E1QVN6-F1
#
_cell.length_a   1.000
_cell.length_b   1.000
_cell.length_c   1.000
_cell.angle_alpha   90.00
_cell.angle_beta   90.00
_cell.angle_gamma   90.00
#
_symmetry.space_group_name_H-M   'P 1'
#
loop_
_entity.id
_entity.type
_entity.pdbx_description
1 polymer ?
#
loop_
_entity_poly.entity_id
_entity_poly.type
_entity_poly.pdbx_seq_one_letter_code
_entity_poly.pdbx_strand_id
1 'polypeptide(L)'
;MSWTVKASAAFWETVRPFRDKYPRQEYVEIIKTIREAIAELAQSGEVQETGWNEHRLELSPYNDGQHFEFHVHGDDVLVVYFKRERKHIIRMVGVYDHRSIPSE
;
A
#
# COMPACT_ATOMS: atom_id res chain seq x y z
N MET A 1 -3.90 13.85 15.80
CA MET A 1 -4.84 12.71 15.90
C MET A 1 -4.15 11.56 15.19
N SER A 2 -4.06 10.36 15.77
CA SER A 2 -3.41 9.21 15.13
C SER A 2 -4.44 8.29 14.47
N TRP A 3 -4.02 7.62 13.40
CA TRP A 3 -4.79 6.63 12.68
C TRP A 3 -4.44 5.22 13.16
N THR A 4 -5.44 4.34 13.19
CA THR A 4 -5.22 2.91 13.43
C THR A 4 -4.97 2.21 12.10
N VAL A 5 -3.74 1.80 11.84
CA VAL A 5 -3.36 1.04 10.64
C VAL A 5 -3.36 -0.46 10.93
N LYS A 6 -4.07 -1.24 10.10
CA LYS A 6 -4.18 -2.70 10.22
C LYS A 6 -3.49 -3.37 9.04
N ALA A 7 -2.26 -3.83 9.25
CA ALA A 7 -1.53 -4.68 8.31
C ALA A 7 -1.65 -6.15 8.74
N SER A 8 -2.61 -6.87 8.14
CA SER A 8 -2.88 -8.27 8.48
C SER A 8 -1.80 -9.23 7.95
N ALA A 9 -1.79 -10.48 8.42
CA ALA A 9 -0.93 -11.50 7.83
C ALA A 9 -1.20 -11.67 6.32
N ALA A 10 -2.48 -11.65 5.92
CA ALA A 10 -2.87 -11.75 4.51
C ALA A 10 -2.26 -10.63 3.65
N PHE A 11 -2.20 -9.39 4.17
CA PHE A 11 -1.49 -8.31 3.50
C PHE A 11 -0.01 -8.66 3.29
N TRP A 12 0.69 -9.12 4.33
CA TRP A 12 2.11 -9.49 4.19
C TRP A 12 2.36 -10.70 3.30
N GLU A 13 1.39 -11.61 3.16
CA GLU A 13 1.49 -12.71 2.19
C GLU A 13 1.56 -12.19 0.74
N THR A 14 0.88 -11.08 0.42
CA THR A 14 0.95 -10.47 -0.92
C THR A 14 2.31 -9.87 -1.27
N VAL A 15 3.17 -9.60 -0.27
CA VAL A 15 4.54 -9.12 -0.49
C VAL A 15 5.48 -10.26 -0.89
N ARG A 16 5.19 -11.50 -0.48
CA ARG A 16 6.12 -12.63 -0.67
C ARG A 16 6.52 -12.91 -2.12
N PRO A 17 5.63 -12.83 -3.14
CA PRO A 17 6.00 -13.04 -4.53
C PRO A 17 7.11 -12.10 -5.03
N PHE A 18 7.25 -10.91 -4.43
CA PHE A 18 8.30 -9.94 -4.78
C PHE A 18 9.70 -10.44 -4.41
N ARG A 19 9.82 -11.42 -3.50
CA ARG A 19 11.09 -12.03 -3.13
C ARG A 19 11.80 -12.69 -4.31
N ASP A 20 11.02 -13.33 -5.18
CA ASP A 20 11.55 -14.06 -6.34
C ASP A 20 11.68 -13.16 -7.57
N LYS A 21 11.01 -11.99 -7.55
CA LYS A 21 11.02 -11.00 -8.64
C LYS A 21 12.18 -9.99 -8.53
N TYR A 22 12.62 -9.67 -7.32
CA TYR A 22 13.64 -8.66 -7.06
C TYR A 22 14.89 -9.25 -6.39
N PRO A 23 16.09 -8.68 -6.63
CA PRO A 23 17.28 -8.99 -5.85
C PRO A 23 17.01 -8.85 -4.35
N ARG A 24 17.68 -9.68 -3.54
CA ARG A 24 17.46 -9.72 -2.08
C ARG A 24 17.53 -8.34 -1.42
N GLN A 25 18.45 -7.48 -1.87
CA GLN A 25 18.60 -6.14 -1.31
C GLN A 25 17.37 -5.26 -1.60
N GLU A 26 16.93 -5.22 -2.85
CA GLU A 26 15.73 -4.48 -3.27
C GLU A 26 14.47 -5.01 -2.56
N TYR A 27 14.34 -6.32 -2.40
CA TYR A 27 13.22 -6.91 -1.63
C TYR A 27 13.19 -6.45 -0.17
N VAL A 28 14.36 -6.34 0.48
CA VAL A 28 14.46 -5.82 1.85
C VAL A 28 14.12 -4.32 1.88
N GLU A 29 14.55 -3.56 0.87
CA GLU A 29 14.23 -2.14 0.73
C GLU A 29 12.71 -1.95 0.55
N ILE A 30 12.05 -2.70 -0.33
CA ILE A 30 10.59 -2.70 -0.50
C ILE A 30 9.88 -2.88 0.85
N ILE A 31 10.27 -3.90 1.64
CA ILE A 31 9.66 -4.15 2.96
C ILE A 31 9.89 -2.97 3.91
N LYS A 32 11.10 -2.41 3.93
CA LYS A 32 11.43 -1.26 4.79
C LYS A 32 10.56 -0.06 4.41
N THR A 33 10.48 0.25 3.13
CA THR A 33 9.70 1.35 2.57
C THR A 33 8.20 1.18 2.87
N ILE A 34 7.63 -0.04 2.72
CA ILE A 34 6.25 -0.33 3.16
C ILE A 34 6.03 -0.04 4.65
N ARG A 35 7.00 -0.37 5.52
CA ARG A 35 6.89 -0.11 6.97
C ARG A 35 6.95 1.37 7.29
N GLU A 36 7.77 2.14 6.57
CA GLU A 36 7.85 3.60 6.70
C GLU A 36 6.53 4.25 6.28
N ALA A 37 5.95 3.85 5.15
CA ALA A 37 4.63 4.31 4.71
C ALA A 37 3.52 3.98 5.72
N ILE A 38 3.50 2.77 6.30
CA ILE A 38 2.55 2.41 7.37
C ILE A 38 2.70 3.34 8.59
N ALA A 39 3.93 3.73 8.94
CA ALA A 39 4.18 4.65 10.03
C ALA A 39 3.71 6.08 9.71
N GLU A 40 3.85 6.55 8.47
CA GLU A 40 3.29 7.83 8.01
C GLU A 40 1.75 7.81 8.03
N LEU A 41 1.14 6.76 7.45
CA LEU A 41 -0.31 6.56 7.48
C LEU A 41 -0.86 6.55 8.92
N ALA A 42 -0.13 5.98 9.89
CA ALA A 42 -0.53 5.99 11.29
C ALA A 42 -0.49 7.40 11.93
N GLN A 43 0.33 8.30 11.40
CA GLN A 43 0.47 9.67 11.91
C GLN A 43 -0.56 10.63 11.30
N SER A 44 -0.68 10.65 9.97
CA SER A 44 -1.49 11.62 9.22
C SER A 44 -2.73 11.02 8.56
N GLY A 45 -2.71 9.72 8.26
CA GLY A 45 -3.76 9.03 7.48
C GLY A 45 -3.58 9.12 5.98
N GLU A 46 -2.46 9.70 5.54
CA GLU A 46 -2.07 9.98 4.16
C GLU A 46 -0.56 9.79 4.12
N VAL A 47 -0.03 9.14 3.07
CA VAL A 47 1.41 9.22 2.80
C VAL A 47 1.70 10.60 2.21
N GLN A 48 2.78 11.24 2.63
CA GLN A 48 3.10 12.58 2.13
C GLN A 48 3.40 12.52 0.62
N GLU A 49 2.87 13.46 -0.17
CA GLU A 49 3.02 13.48 -1.64
C GLU A 49 4.48 13.49 -2.14
N THR A 50 5.46 13.78 -1.28
CA THR A 50 6.89 13.72 -1.64
C THR A 50 7.34 12.26 -1.82
N GLY A 51 7.08 11.71 -3.01
CA GLY A 51 7.73 10.51 -3.53
C GLY A 51 6.84 9.28 -3.71
N TRP A 52 5.68 9.20 -3.03
CA TRP A 52 4.83 8.01 -3.06
C TRP A 52 3.73 8.06 -4.11
N ASN A 53 3.35 9.27 -4.55
CA ASN A 53 2.32 9.51 -5.56
C ASN A 53 1.01 8.77 -5.21
N GLU A 54 0.39 9.13 -4.08
CA GLU A 54 -0.85 8.49 -3.64
C GLU A 54 -2.00 8.80 -4.59
N HIS A 55 -2.70 7.77 -5.03
CA HIS A 55 -3.88 7.90 -5.89
C HIS A 55 -5.05 7.11 -5.35
N ARG A 56 -6.25 7.64 -5.53
CA ARG A 56 -7.46 6.88 -5.31
C ARG A 56 -7.65 5.91 -6.47
N LEU A 57 -7.96 4.65 -6.17
CA LEU A 57 -8.21 3.66 -7.21
C LEU A 57 -9.55 3.93 -7.91
N GLU A 58 -9.51 3.95 -9.25
CA GLU A 58 -10.67 4.28 -10.10
C GLU A 58 -11.29 3.07 -10.80
N LEU A 59 -10.61 1.93 -10.80
CA LEU A 59 -11.05 0.68 -11.44
C LEU A 59 -11.72 -0.27 -10.44
N SER A 60 -12.68 -1.06 -10.93
CA SER A 60 -13.27 -2.19 -10.17
C SER A 60 -12.18 -3.19 -9.78
N PRO A 61 -12.21 -3.82 -8.59
CA PRO A 61 -13.23 -3.76 -7.55
C PRO A 61 -13.03 -2.63 -6.52
N TYR A 62 -12.08 -1.73 -6.75
CA TYR A 62 -11.61 -0.75 -5.76
C TYR A 62 -12.16 0.67 -5.96
N ASN A 63 -12.99 0.89 -6.98
CA ASN A 63 -13.60 2.18 -7.31
C ASN A 63 -14.75 2.59 -6.37
N ASP A 64 -14.61 2.35 -5.07
CA ASP A 64 -15.60 2.64 -4.03
C ASP A 64 -15.38 4.00 -3.33
N GLY A 65 -14.36 4.74 -3.76
CA GLY A 65 -13.99 6.03 -3.20
C GLY A 65 -13.20 5.95 -1.89
N GLN A 66 -12.85 4.75 -1.43
CA GLN A 66 -12.19 4.50 -0.14
C GLN A 66 -10.89 3.70 -0.27
N HIS A 67 -10.60 3.15 -1.44
CA HIS A 67 -9.33 2.50 -1.73
C HIS A 67 -8.35 3.45 -2.42
N PHE A 68 -7.11 3.35 -1.97
CA PHE A 68 -5.99 4.16 -2.44
C PHE A 68 -4.81 3.24 -2.73
N GLU A 69 -3.96 3.67 -3.65
CA GLU A 69 -2.67 3.06 -3.91
C GLU A 69 -1.55 4.10 -3.84
N PHE A 70 -0.32 3.62 -3.62
CA PHE A 70 0.89 4.41 -3.78
C PHE A 70 2.06 3.50 -4.14
N HIS A 71 3.08 4.07 -4.75
CA HIS A 71 4.27 3.36 -5.21
C HIS A 71 5.37 3.33 -4.15
N VAL A 72 5.99 2.17 -3.95
CA VAL A 72 7.03 1.98 -2.92
C VAL A 72 8.40 1.58 -3.47
N HIS A 73 8.50 1.30 -4.77
CA HIS A 73 9.75 0.96 -5.42
C HIS A 73 9.66 1.23 -6.92
N GLY A 74 10.19 2.39 -7.33
CA GLY A 74 9.95 2.93 -8.67
C GLY A 74 8.45 3.01 -8.97
N ASP A 75 8.08 2.80 -10.23
CA ASP A 75 6.67 2.72 -10.62
C ASP A 75 6.10 1.29 -10.56
N ASP A 76 6.84 0.29 -10.08
CA ASP A 76 6.47 -1.13 -10.28
C ASP A 76 5.76 -1.81 -9.11
N VAL A 77 5.91 -1.29 -7.89
CA VAL A 77 5.38 -1.91 -6.66
C VAL A 77 4.36 -0.99 -6.02
N LEU A 78 3.11 -1.43 -6.05
CA LEU A 78 1.92 -0.72 -5.58
C LEU A 78 1.49 -1.26 -4.23
N VAL A 79 1.25 -0.39 -3.26
CA VAL A 79 0.62 -0.75 -1.99
C VAL A 79 -0.81 -0.24 -2.00
N VAL A 80 -1.78 -1.13 -1.85
CA VAL A 80 -3.20 -0.78 -1.78
C VAL A 80 -3.68 -0.79 -0.34
N TYR A 81 -4.44 0.22 0.03
CA TYR A 81 -5.06 0.33 1.34
C TYR A 81 -6.47 0.90 1.26
N PHE A 82 -7.28 0.59 2.28
CA PHE A 82 -8.63 1.09 2.46
C PHE A 82 -8.68 2.09 3.61
N LYS A 83 -9.18 3.31 3.35
CA LYS A 83 -9.27 4.42 4.30
C LYS A 83 -10.71 4.60 4.78
N ARG A 84 -10.92 4.44 6.09
CA ARG A 84 -12.20 4.73 6.75
C ARG A 84 -12.08 5.99 7.61
N GLU A 85 -12.39 7.13 7.02
CA GLU A 85 -12.23 8.44 7.64
C GLU A 85 -12.99 8.59 8.96
N ARG A 86 -14.29 8.26 9.00
CA ARG A 86 -15.11 8.43 10.21
C ARG A 86 -14.58 7.75 11.47
N LYS A 87 -13.72 6.74 11.33
CA LYS A 87 -13.13 6.01 12.47
C LYS A 87 -11.61 6.17 12.57
N HIS A 88 -10.98 6.94 11.67
CA HIS A 88 -9.54 7.00 11.49
C HIS A 88 -8.89 5.60 11.45
N ILE A 89 -9.47 4.69 10.65
CA ILE A 89 -8.95 3.34 10.45
C ILE A 89 -8.46 3.20 9.03
N ILE A 90 -7.24 2.70 8.87
CA ILE A 90 -6.69 2.25 7.60
C ILE A 90 -6.50 0.74 7.66
N ARG A 91 -6.87 0.04 6.59
CA ARG A 91 -6.63 -1.39 6.41
C ARG A 91 -5.73 -1.58 5.21
N MET A 92 -4.56 -2.17 5.42
CA MET A 92 -3.69 -2.54 4.31
C MET A 92 -4.32 -3.73 3.58
N VAL A 93 -4.51 -3.60 2.28
CA VAL A 93 -5.25 -4.57 1.45
C VAL A 93 -4.28 -5.56 0.82
N GLY A 94 -3.31 -5.06 0.06
CA GLY A 94 -2.31 -5.89 -0.60
C GLY A 94 -1.17 -5.08 -1.21
N VAL A 95 -0.16 -5.80 -1.69
CA VAL A 95 0.95 -5.28 -2.47
C VAL A 95 0.95 -5.97 -3.83
N TYR A 96 1.00 -5.18 -4.90
CA TYR A 96 0.79 -5.63 -6.27
C TYR A 96 1.80 -4.98 -7.22
N ASP A 97 1.95 -5.55 -8.39
CA ASP A 97 2.42 -4.81 -9.56
C ASP A 97 1.23 -4.46 -10.47
N HIS A 98 1.49 -3.64 -11.49
CA HIS A 98 0.48 -3.22 -12.48
C HIS A 98 -0.25 -4.36 -13.20
N ARG A 99 0.29 -5.58 -13.18
CA ARG A 99 -0.31 -6.75 -13.84
C ARG A 99 -1.09 -7.61 -12.84
N SER A 100 -0.72 -7.57 -11.57
CA SER A 100 -1.33 -8.40 -10.52
C SER A 100 -2.40 -7.67 -9.72
N ILE A 101 -2.46 -6.33 -9.78
CA ILE A 101 -3.51 -5.57 -9.11
C ILE A 101 -4.87 -5.94 -9.72
N PRO A 102 -5.86 -6.34 -8.90
CA PRO A 102 -7.20 -6.62 -9.40
C PRO A 102 -7.77 -5.41 -10.12
N SER A 103 -8.05 -5.57 -11.40
CA SER A 103 -8.77 -4.63 -12.25
C SER A 103 -9.66 -5.40 -13.22
N GLU A 104 -10.93 -5.00 -13.33
CA GLU A 104 -11.88 -5.48 -14.36
C GLU A 104 -12.06 -4.47 -15.48
#